data_AF-A0A0Q5VHE6-F1
#
_entry.id   AF-A0A0Q5VHE6-F1
#
_cell.length_a   1.000
_cell.length_b   1.000
_cell.length_c   1.000
_cell.angle_alpha   90.00
_cell.angle_beta   90.00
_cell.angle_gamma   90.00
#
_symmetry.space_group_name_H-M   'P 1'
#
loop_
_entity.id
_entity.type
_entity.pdbx_description
1 polymer ?
#
loop_
_entity_poly.entity_id
_entity_poly.type
_entity_poly.pdbx_seq_one_letter_code
_entity_poly.pdbx_strand_id
1 'polypeptide(L)'
;MTLQAIAETLAAQLDAAEQALDRAIIETAALNALAPQARMDAGVPAALGQSVFEEAAAALAAATEARTRLARAHSAITAVAHDLGIGALAIGPVDKPDDDPPHGREAQAKRSTTFAL
;
A
#
# COMPACT_ATOMS: atom_id res chain seq x y z
N MET A 1 -10.49 14.64 -26.08
CA MET A 1 -9.56 14.40 -24.96
C MET A 1 -8.20 14.08 -25.53
N THR A 2 -7.13 14.60 -24.91
CA THR A 2 -5.74 14.25 -25.26
C THR A 2 -5.34 12.92 -24.60
N LEU A 3 -4.26 12.29 -25.05
CA LEU A 3 -3.69 11.10 -24.38
C LEU A 3 -3.32 11.40 -22.92
N GLN A 4 -2.73 12.57 -22.68
CA GLN A 4 -2.44 13.07 -21.33
C GLN A 4 -3.70 13.09 -20.46
N ALA A 5 -4.79 13.68 -20.93
CA ALA A 5 -6.04 13.77 -20.18
C ALA A 5 -6.68 12.39 -19.90
N ILE A 6 -6.54 11.43 -20.82
CA ILE A 6 -6.98 10.05 -20.61
C ILE A 6 -6.16 9.40 -19.48
N ALA A 7 -4.84 9.56 -19.53
CA ALA A 7 -3.93 8.98 -18.55
C ALA A 7 -4.13 9.56 -17.14
N GLU A 8 -4.33 10.88 -17.03
CA GLU A 8 -4.69 11.55 -15.77
C GLU A 8 -6.02 11.06 -15.20
N THR A 9 -7.04 10.86 -16.06
CA THR A 9 -8.34 10.33 -15.63
C THR A 9 -8.23 8.90 -15.10
N LEU A 10 -7.47 8.05 -15.80
CA LEU A 10 -7.21 6.67 -15.36
C LEU A 10 -6.47 6.64 -14.01
N ALA A 11 -5.45 7.46 -13.86
CA ALA A 11 -4.68 7.60 -12.63
C ALA A 11 -5.56 8.03 -11.45
N ALA A 12 -6.37 9.09 -11.64
CA ALA A 12 -7.29 9.58 -10.61
C ALA A 12 -8.33 8.52 -10.21
N GLN A 13 -8.87 7.78 -11.17
CA GLN A 13 -9.83 6.71 -10.88
C GLN A 13 -9.20 5.54 -10.13
N LEU A 14 -7.93 5.21 -10.43
CA LEU A 14 -7.21 4.16 -9.73
C LEU A 14 -6.92 4.55 -8.28
N ASP A 15 -6.43 5.76 -8.05
CA ASP A 15 -6.19 6.30 -6.70
C ASP A 15 -7.47 6.32 -5.87
N ALA A 16 -8.59 6.78 -6.45
CA ALA A 16 -9.89 6.73 -5.79
C ALA A 16 -10.32 5.29 -5.43
N ALA A 17 -10.05 4.32 -6.29
CA ALA A 17 -10.36 2.91 -6.04
C ALA A 17 -9.47 2.31 -4.93
N GLU A 18 -8.19 2.67 -4.90
CA GLU A 18 -7.26 2.28 -3.82
C GLU A 18 -7.72 2.81 -2.47
N GLN A 19 -8.06 4.10 -2.38
CA GLN A 19 -8.56 4.72 -1.14
C GLN A 19 -9.92 4.13 -0.70
N ALA A 20 -10.77 3.74 -1.64
CA ALA A 20 -12.02 3.04 -1.32
C ALA A 20 -11.76 1.67 -0.69
N LEU A 21 -10.80 0.91 -1.22
CA LEU A 21 -10.40 -0.38 -0.63
C LEU A 21 -9.73 -0.20 0.73
N ASP A 22 -8.87 0.81 0.90
CA ASP A 22 -8.22 1.07 2.19
C ASP A 22 -9.25 1.35 3.29
N ARG A 23 -10.28 2.14 2.99
CA ARG A 23 -11.42 2.34 3.91
C ARG A 23 -12.18 1.06 4.19
N ALA A 24 -12.47 0.25 3.17
CA ALA A 24 -13.16 -1.03 3.36
C ALA A 24 -12.35 -2.00 4.23
N ILE A 25 -11.03 -2.04 4.07
CA ILE A 25 -10.11 -2.84 4.89
C ILE A 25 -10.17 -2.38 6.36
N ILE A 26 -10.13 -1.08 6.61
CA ILE A 26 -10.20 -0.51 7.98
C ILE A 26 -11.49 -0.94 8.67
N GLU A 27 -12.65 -0.70 8.04
CA GLU A 27 -13.95 -1.02 8.63
C GLU A 27 -14.14 -2.54 8.82
N THR A 28 -13.69 -3.34 7.86
CA THR A 28 -13.81 -4.81 7.94
C THR A 28 -12.90 -5.37 9.04
N ALA A 29 -11.69 -4.84 9.20
CA ALA A 29 -10.80 -5.22 10.29
C ALA A 29 -11.39 -4.85 11.66
N ALA A 30 -12.01 -3.68 11.77
CA ALA A 30 -12.71 -3.26 12.99
C ALA A 30 -13.88 -4.19 13.33
N LEU A 31 -14.73 -4.55 12.35
CA LEU A 31 -15.80 -5.53 12.51
C LEU A 31 -15.26 -6.89 12.98
N ASN A 32 -14.18 -7.34 12.35
CA ASN A 32 -13.56 -8.64 12.63
C ASN A 32 -12.98 -8.70 14.05
N ALA A 33 -12.47 -7.57 14.58
CA ALA A 33 -12.06 -7.47 15.98
C ALA A 33 -13.25 -7.37 16.96
N LEU A 34 -14.32 -6.67 16.56
CA LEU A 34 -15.50 -6.45 17.38
C LEU A 34 -16.28 -7.75 17.65
N ALA A 35 -16.41 -8.62 16.64
CA ALA A 35 -17.18 -9.86 16.76
C ALA A 35 -16.76 -10.76 17.95
N PRO A 36 -15.48 -11.15 18.10
CA PRO A 36 -15.05 -11.94 19.25
C PRO A 36 -15.08 -11.14 20.57
N GLN A 37 -14.86 -9.82 20.54
CA GLN A 37 -14.96 -8.97 21.73
C GLN A 37 -16.39 -8.95 22.28
N ALA A 38 -17.38 -8.63 21.44
CA ALA A 38 -18.78 -8.61 21.81
C ALA A 38 -19.26 -9.97 22.35
N ARG A 39 -18.73 -11.06 21.79
CA ARG A 39 -18.99 -12.43 22.26
C ARG A 39 -18.48 -12.64 23.69
N MET A 40 -17.26 -12.20 23.99
CA MET A 40 -16.68 -12.29 25.34
C MET A 40 -17.47 -11.43 26.33
N ASP A 41 -17.81 -10.20 25.95
CA ASP A 41 -18.55 -9.25 26.81
C ASP A 41 -19.96 -9.75 27.12
N ALA A 42 -20.62 -10.41 26.16
CA ALA A 42 -21.95 -11.00 26.35
C ALA A 42 -21.94 -12.34 27.13
N GLY A 43 -20.76 -12.92 27.40
CA GLY A 43 -20.64 -14.21 28.09
C GLY A 43 -21.23 -15.39 27.30
N VAL A 44 -21.35 -15.27 25.97
CA VAL A 44 -21.97 -16.30 25.12
C VAL A 44 -20.92 -17.29 24.57
N PRO A 45 -21.32 -18.55 24.28
CA PRO A 45 -20.40 -19.58 23.79
C PRO A 45 -19.65 -19.17 22.50
N ALA A 46 -18.43 -19.68 22.34
CA ALA A 46 -17.57 -19.43 21.18
C ALA A 46 -18.23 -19.72 19.83
N ALA A 47 -19.05 -20.77 19.77
CA ALA A 47 -19.76 -21.17 18.55
C ALA A 47 -20.83 -20.14 18.11
N LEU A 48 -21.34 -19.31 19.04
CA LEU A 48 -22.34 -18.31 18.72
C LEU A 48 -21.66 -17.09 18.08
N GLY A 49 -21.95 -16.83 16.80
CA GLY A 49 -21.34 -15.74 16.03
C GLY A 49 -20.01 -16.06 15.36
N GLN A 50 -19.51 -17.30 15.50
CA GLN A 50 -18.27 -17.74 14.84
C GLN A 50 -18.34 -17.59 13.32
N SER A 51 -19.48 -17.90 12.71
CA SER A 51 -19.68 -17.73 11.26
C SER A 51 -19.59 -16.26 10.83
N VAL A 52 -20.01 -15.31 11.67
CA VAL A 52 -19.89 -13.87 11.36
C VAL A 52 -18.42 -13.46 11.36
N PHE A 53 -17.64 -13.94 12.32
CA PHE A 53 -16.20 -13.71 12.38
C PHE A 53 -15.48 -14.32 11.17
N GLU A 54 -15.79 -15.56 10.81
CA GLU A 54 -15.18 -16.26 9.67
C GLU A 54 -15.47 -15.55 8.33
N GLU A 55 -16.71 -15.16 8.09
CA GLU A 55 -17.08 -14.43 6.87
C GLU A 55 -16.45 -13.03 6.83
N ALA A 56 -16.39 -12.32 7.96
CA ALA A 56 -15.71 -11.03 8.04
C ALA A 56 -14.18 -11.16 7.79
N ALA A 57 -13.56 -12.23 8.29
CA ALA A 57 -12.16 -12.54 8.03
C ALA A 57 -11.89 -12.88 6.56
N ALA A 58 -12.77 -13.66 5.94
CA ALA A 58 -12.69 -13.97 4.52
C ALA A 58 -12.83 -12.71 3.65
N ALA A 59 -13.77 -11.82 3.99
CA ALA A 59 -13.96 -10.54 3.32
C ALA A 59 -12.71 -9.64 3.46
N LEU A 60 -12.12 -9.57 4.66
CA LEU A 60 -10.89 -8.81 4.89
C LEU A 60 -9.73 -9.33 4.02
N ALA A 61 -9.54 -10.66 3.98
CA ALA A 61 -8.51 -11.28 3.14
C ALA A 61 -8.70 -10.92 1.67
N ALA A 62 -9.93 -11.05 1.15
CA ALA A 62 -10.24 -10.69 -0.24
C ALA A 62 -9.98 -9.20 -0.55
N ALA A 63 -10.33 -8.30 0.38
CA ALA A 63 -10.08 -6.86 0.23
C ALA A 63 -8.58 -6.54 0.17
N THR A 64 -7.77 -7.17 1.04
CA THR A 64 -6.29 -6.99 1.03
C THR A 64 -5.65 -7.54 -0.25
N GLU A 65 -6.17 -8.64 -0.79
CA GLU A 65 -5.72 -9.17 -2.09
C GLU A 65 -6.08 -8.22 -3.23
N ALA A 66 -7.32 -7.70 -3.25
CA ALA A 66 -7.75 -6.70 -4.22
C ALA A 66 -6.86 -5.45 -4.18
N ARG A 67 -6.49 -4.97 -3.00
CA ARG A 67 -5.59 -3.81 -2.83
C ARG A 67 -4.21 -4.06 -3.43
N THR A 68 -3.68 -5.28 -3.24
CA THR A 68 -2.40 -5.70 -3.85
C THR A 68 -2.49 -5.72 -5.38
N ARG A 69 -3.62 -6.17 -5.94
CA ARG A 69 -3.85 -6.16 -7.39
C ARG A 69 -3.93 -4.74 -7.95
N LEU A 70 -4.58 -3.80 -7.26
CA LEU A 70 -4.61 -2.39 -7.66
C LEU A 70 -3.22 -1.74 -7.65
N ALA A 71 -2.41 -2.01 -6.62
CA ALA A 71 -1.04 -1.50 -6.57
C ALA A 71 -0.19 -2.01 -7.76
N ARG A 72 -0.40 -3.26 -8.19
CA ARG A 72 0.25 -3.78 -9.41
C ARG A 72 -0.28 -3.12 -10.68
N ALA A 73 -1.59 -2.86 -10.76
CA ALA A 73 -2.19 -2.13 -11.87
C ALA A 73 -1.64 -0.70 -11.96
N HIS A 74 -1.41 -0.04 -10.81
CA HIS A 74 -0.77 1.27 -10.73
C HIS A 74 0.61 1.22 -11.37
N SER A 75 1.49 0.32 -10.91
CA SER A 75 2.83 0.17 -11.49
C SER A 75 2.80 -0.09 -13.00
N ALA A 76 1.84 -0.90 -13.48
CA ALA A 76 1.67 -1.17 -14.91
C ALA A 76 1.23 0.07 -15.70
N ILE A 77 0.31 0.88 -15.16
CA ILE A 77 -0.13 2.14 -15.79
C ILE A 77 1.04 3.13 -15.87
N THR A 78 1.86 3.23 -14.82
CA THR A 78 3.05 4.08 -14.83
C THR A 78 4.05 3.65 -15.90
N ALA A 79 4.28 2.34 -16.07
CA ALA A 79 5.14 1.82 -17.13
C ALA A 79 4.60 2.16 -18.53
N VAL A 80 3.29 1.95 -18.76
CA VAL A 80 2.64 2.30 -20.04
C VAL A 80 2.73 3.81 -20.33
N ALA A 81 2.54 4.67 -19.32
CA ALA A 81 2.66 6.11 -19.48
C ALA A 81 4.08 6.53 -19.90
N HIS A 82 5.09 5.94 -19.26
CA HIS A 82 6.50 6.13 -19.62
C HIS A 82 6.77 5.74 -21.07
N ASP A 83 6.31 4.57 -21.51
CA ASP A 83 6.51 4.07 -22.88
C ASP A 83 5.83 4.95 -23.94
N LEU A 84 4.74 5.62 -23.56
CA LEU A 84 4.01 6.57 -24.41
C LEU A 84 4.58 8.00 -24.38
N GLY A 85 5.65 8.25 -23.62
CA GLY A 85 6.22 9.59 -23.45
C GLY A 85 5.28 10.56 -22.73
N ILE A 86 4.29 10.03 -22.01
CA ILE A 86 3.41 10.80 -21.13
C ILE A 86 4.24 11.13 -19.89
N GLY A 87 4.46 12.44 -19.63
CA GLY A 87 5.22 12.89 -18.49
C GLY A 87 4.70 12.27 -17.18
N ALA A 88 5.56 12.17 -16.16
CA ALA A 88 5.25 11.47 -14.91
C ALA A 88 3.82 11.79 -14.46
N LEU A 89 2.93 10.79 -14.56
CA LEU A 89 1.60 10.90 -13.98
C LEU A 89 1.84 11.07 -12.49
N ALA A 90 1.57 12.28 -11.97
CA ALA A 90 1.66 12.55 -10.55
C ALA A 90 0.52 11.79 -9.85
N ILE A 91 0.73 10.50 -9.62
CA ILE A 91 -0.20 9.62 -8.89
C ILE A 91 0.33 9.53 -7.46
N GLY A 92 -0.13 10.42 -6.57
CA GLY A 92 0.28 10.45 -5.16
C GLY A 92 1.71 10.96 -4.92
N PRO A 93 2.10 11.31 -3.68
CA PRO A 93 3.26 12.16 -3.43
C PRO A 93 4.54 11.54 -3.98
N VAL A 94 5.12 12.24 -4.96
CA VAL A 94 6.50 12.09 -5.44
C VAL A 94 7.42 12.69 -4.38
N ASP A 95 7.31 12.22 -3.15
CA ASP A 95 8.31 12.46 -2.11
C ASP A 95 8.96 11.11 -1.80
N LYS A 96 9.45 10.47 -2.87
CA LYS A 96 10.64 9.65 -2.72
C LYS A 96 11.78 10.66 -2.76
N PRO A 97 12.53 10.85 -1.65
CA PRO A 97 13.77 11.61 -1.74
C PRO A 97 14.57 10.99 -2.88
N ASP A 98 15.14 11.86 -3.72
CA ASP A 98 16.00 11.49 -4.83
C ASP A 98 16.92 10.34 -4.41
N ASP A 99 17.20 9.41 -5.34
CA ASP A 99 18.20 8.35 -5.19
C ASP A 99 19.56 8.97 -4.81
N ASP A 100 19.73 9.25 -3.52
CA ASP A 100 21.00 9.56 -2.93
C ASP A 100 21.79 8.26 -3.02
N PRO A 101 22.94 8.23 -3.72
CA PRO A 101 23.69 7.00 -3.93
C PRO A 101 23.98 6.37 -2.56
N PRO A 102 23.98 5.02 -2.45
CA PRO A 102 24.12 4.33 -1.17
C PRO A 102 25.28 4.91 -0.38
N HIS A 103 24.97 5.64 0.69
CA HIS A 103 25.96 6.17 1.62
C HIS A 103 26.60 4.99 2.33
N GLY A 104 27.66 4.44 1.74
CA GLY A 104 28.21 3.22 2.29
C GLY A 104 29.51 2.71 1.67
N ARG A 105 30.16 3.42 0.74
CA ARG A 105 31.53 3.08 0.33
C ARG A 105 32.34 4.35 0.05
N GLU A 106 33.50 4.43 0.70
CA GLU A 106 34.62 5.36 0.46
C GLU A 106 34.62 6.71 1.19
N ALA A 107 34.74 6.66 2.52
CA ALA A 107 35.49 7.67 3.27
C ALA A 107 36.20 7.06 4.49
N GLN A 108 36.95 5.98 4.28
CA GLN A 108 37.93 5.49 5.25
C GLN A 108 39.27 5.21 4.56
N ALA A 109 39.72 6.21 3.80
CA ALA A 109 41.10 6.32 3.38
C ALA A 109 41.56 7.73 3.74
N LYS A 110 42.65 7.80 4.52
CA LYS A 110 43.31 9.01 5.04
C LYS A 110 42.78 9.53 6.38
N ARG A 111 43.22 8.87 7.46
CA ARG A 111 43.87 9.53 8.63
C ARG A 111 44.21 8.48 9.69
N SER A 112 45.40 7.89 9.59
CA SER A 112 46.37 7.83 10.69
C SER A 112 47.57 7.00 10.26
N THR A 113 48.63 7.69 9.85
CA THR A 113 50.00 7.20 9.89
C THR A 113 50.73 8.13 10.86
N THR A 114 51.59 7.56 11.74
CA THR A 114 52.50 8.19 12.73
C THR A 114 51.98 8.01 14.17
N PHE A 115 52.59 7.37 15.17
CA PHE A 115 53.94 6.79 15.45
C PHE A 115 53.74 5.76 16.60
N ALA A 116 54.34 4.57 16.56
CA ALA A 116 55.57 4.15 17.28
C ALA A 116 55.41 3.84 18.80
N LEU A 117 55.89 2.63 19.14
CA LEU A 117 56.05 1.91 20.43
C LEU A 117 54.81 1.18 20.96
#